data_AF-A0A382X6Y5-F1
#
_entry.id   AF-A0A382X6Y5-F1
#
_cell.length_a   1.000
_cell.length_b   1.000
_cell.length_c   1.000
_cell.angle_alpha   90.00
_cell.angle_beta   90.00
_cell.angle_gamma   90.00
#
_symmetry.space_group_name_H-M   'P 1'
#
loop_
_entity.id
_entity.type
_entity.pdbx_description
1 polymer ?
#
loop_
_entity_poly.entity_id
_entity_poly.type
_entity_poly.pdbx_seq_one_letter_code
_entity_poly.pdbx_strand_id
1 'polypeptide(L)'
;MGDTFVVLGPEHAKLLAESGWRKNDVRQFLYENARRPVGLLRRGGPAQGDDRREMMWPKFIDPNNNDDLVPVVRRVEDIHIFVAGGPGGPHSVYIPGWGSRSAIRKIERP
;
A
#
# COMPACT_ATOMS: atom_id res chain seq x y z
N MET A 1 -1.28 -6.40 -9.05
CA MET A 1 -1.50 -5.58 -7.85
C MET A 1 -2.12 -4.26 -8.25
N GLY A 2 -3.02 -3.75 -7.42
CA GLY A 2 -3.63 -2.44 -7.59
C GLY A 2 -3.06 -1.39 -6.65
N ASP A 3 -3.48 -0.15 -6.84
CA ASP A 3 -3.11 0.99 -5.99
C ASP A 3 -3.72 0.82 -4.60
N THR A 4 -3.08 1.37 -3.57
CA THR A 4 -3.62 1.38 -2.21
C THR A 4 -3.65 2.79 -1.64
N PHE A 5 -4.51 2.98 -0.65
CA PHE A 5 -4.70 4.27 -0.01
C PHE A 5 -4.39 4.15 1.47
N VAL A 6 -3.62 5.12 1.97
CA VAL A 6 -3.31 5.27 3.39
C VAL A 6 -3.76 6.66 3.81
N VAL A 7 -4.79 6.66 4.67
CA VAL A 7 -5.42 7.87 5.20
C VAL A 7 -4.85 8.11 6.58
N LEU A 8 -3.97 9.10 6.68
CA LEU A 8 -3.39 9.50 7.95
C LEU A 8 -4.38 10.36 8.72
N GLY A 9 -4.56 10.05 10.00
CA GLY A 9 -5.25 10.93 10.93
C GLY A 9 -4.44 12.21 11.14
N PRO A 10 -5.10 13.34 11.47
CA PRO A 10 -4.41 14.62 11.69
C PRO A 10 -3.25 14.53 12.69
N GLU A 11 -3.43 13.77 13.78
CA GLU A 11 -2.43 13.58 14.84
C GLU A 11 -1.18 12.84 14.33
N HIS A 12 -1.34 11.75 13.56
CA HIS A 12 -0.22 11.04 12.94
C HIS A 12 0.49 11.90 11.88
N ALA A 13 -0.28 12.60 11.06
CA ALA A 13 0.28 13.48 10.03
C ALA A 13 1.13 14.60 10.66
N LYS A 14 0.66 15.18 11.77
CA LYS A 14 1.40 16.19 12.54
C LYS A 14 2.68 15.61 13.14
N LEU A 15 2.61 14.45 13.80
CA LEU A 15 3.78 13.78 14.38
C LEU A 15 4.88 13.51 13.33
N LEU A 16 4.47 12.99 12.16
CA LEU A 16 5.39 12.74 11.05
C LEU A 16 6.03 14.04 10.55
N ALA A 17 5.23 15.09 10.36
CA ALA A 17 5.73 16.40 9.92
C ALA A 17 6.70 17.04 10.92
N GLU A 18 6.40 16.97 12.23
CA GLU A 18 7.27 17.44 13.31
C GLU A 18 8.58 16.66 13.37
N SER A 19 8.55 15.38 12.98
CA SER A 19 9.73 14.53 12.83
C SER A 19 10.49 14.77 11.52
N GLY A 20 10.08 15.74 10.70
CA GLY A 20 10.73 16.10 9.44
C GLY A 20 10.35 15.22 8.24
N TRP A 21 9.38 14.32 8.38
CA TRP A 21 8.97 13.42 7.30
C TRP A 21 8.13 14.14 6.26
N ARG A 22 8.47 13.92 4.99
CA ARG A 22 7.67 14.31 3.84
C ARG A 22 6.78 13.17 3.42
N LYS A 23 5.74 13.50 2.63
CA LYS A 23 4.81 12.53 2.05
C LYS A 23 5.52 11.39 1.29
N ASN A 24 6.59 11.72 0.56
CA ASN A 24 7.37 10.72 -0.17
C ASN A 24 8.16 9.78 0.75
N ASP A 25 8.61 10.26 1.92
CA ASP A 25 9.35 9.43 2.89
C ASP A 25 8.40 8.38 3.49
N VAL A 26 7.18 8.78 3.85
CA VAL A 26 6.14 7.85 4.31
C VAL A 26 5.83 6.80 3.24
N ARG A 27 5.69 7.25 1.99
CA ARG A 27 5.42 6.36 0.85
C ARG A 27 6.55 5.36 0.64
N GLN A 28 7.80 5.81 0.66
CA GLN A 28 8.99 4.98 0.51
C GLN A 28 9.09 3.98 1.66
N PHE A 29 8.93 4.43 2.91
CA PHE A 29 8.97 3.57 4.08
C PHE A 29 7.93 2.46 4.02
N LEU A 30 6.67 2.79 3.70
CA LEU A 30 5.62 1.78 3.50
C LEU A 30 5.96 0.87 2.33
N TYR A 31 6.43 1.43 1.21
CA TYR A 31 6.85 0.64 0.08
C TYR A 31 8.00 -0.27 0.42
N GLU A 32 8.90 0.00 1.36
CA GLU A 32 10.01 -0.88 1.73
C GLU A 32 9.61 -1.94 2.76
N ASN A 33 8.77 -1.56 3.73
CA ASN A 33 8.50 -2.38 4.91
C ASN A 33 7.20 -3.20 4.81
N ALA A 34 6.21 -2.77 4.02
CA ALA A 34 4.97 -3.53 3.87
C ALA A 34 5.20 -4.74 2.95
N ARG A 35 5.57 -5.87 3.57
CA ARG A 35 5.98 -7.11 2.89
C ARG A 35 5.26 -8.34 3.43
N ARG A 36 5.03 -9.32 2.56
CA ARG A 36 4.60 -10.68 2.95
C ARG A 36 5.38 -11.72 2.16
N PRO A 37 5.78 -12.84 2.79
CA PRO A 37 6.50 -13.90 2.11
C PRO A 37 5.61 -14.61 1.08
N VAL A 38 6.20 -14.96 -0.06
CA VAL A 38 5.56 -15.75 -1.13
C VAL A 38 4.84 -16.97 -0.59
N GLY A 39 5.48 -17.72 0.31
CA GLY A 39 4.92 -18.94 0.89
C GLY A 39 3.62 -18.71 1.66
N LEU A 40 3.44 -17.53 2.28
CA LEU A 40 2.19 -17.17 2.96
C LEU A 40 1.12 -16.74 1.95
N LEU A 41 1.50 -16.00 0.92
CA LEU A 41 0.57 -15.48 -0.08
C LEU A 41 0.00 -16.59 -0.98
N ARG A 42 0.81 -17.61 -1.29
CA ARG A 42 0.38 -18.83 -2.01
C ARG A 42 -0.74 -19.60 -1.29
N ARG A 43 -0.89 -19.40 0.02
CA ARG A 43 -1.86 -20.10 0.86
C ARG A 43 -3.07 -19.24 1.24
N GLY A 44 -3.13 -17.97 0.84
CA GLY A 44 -4.14 -17.04 1.31
C GLY A 44 -4.88 -16.33 0.18
N GLY A 45 -6.21 -16.42 0.13
CA GLY A 45 -7.06 -15.78 -0.89
C GLY A 45 -8.24 -16.67 -1.28
N PRO A 46 -9.13 -16.23 -2.17
CA PRO A 46 -10.20 -17.08 -2.70
C PRO A 46 -9.60 -18.25 -3.49
N ALA A 47 -10.11 -19.46 -3.28
CA ALA A 47 -9.65 -20.68 -3.96
C ALA A 47 -9.82 -20.67 -5.50
N GLN A 48 -10.54 -19.68 -6.03
CA GLN A 48 -10.89 -19.51 -7.43
C GLN A 48 -10.09 -18.31 -7.98
N GLY A 49 -8.86 -18.54 -8.46
CA GLY A 49 -8.06 -17.49 -9.12
C GLY A 49 -6.54 -17.53 -8.90
N ASP A 50 -5.99 -18.58 -8.29
CA ASP A 50 -4.65 -18.57 -7.70
C ASP A 50 -3.52 -19.14 -8.58
N ASP A 51 -3.84 -19.74 -9.74
CA ASP A 51 -2.84 -20.47 -10.54
C ASP A 51 -1.77 -19.57 -11.16
N ARG A 52 -2.03 -18.27 -11.27
CA ARG A 52 -1.16 -17.27 -11.94
C ARG A 52 -0.94 -16.00 -11.13
N ARG A 53 -1.09 -16.04 -9.81
CA ARG A 53 -1.00 -14.85 -8.95
C ARG A 53 0.37 -14.19 -8.96
N GLU A 54 1.41 -14.97 -9.25
CA GLU A 54 2.76 -14.48 -9.50
C GLU A 54 2.85 -13.47 -10.64
N MET A 55 1.95 -13.53 -11.64
CA MET A 55 1.88 -12.50 -12.69
C MET A 55 1.61 -11.10 -12.14
N MET A 56 1.00 -11.00 -10.96
CA MET A 56 0.65 -9.74 -10.35
C MET A 56 1.80 -9.13 -9.53
N TRP A 57 2.84 -9.90 -9.23
CA TRP A 57 3.99 -9.49 -8.43
C TRP A 57 5.04 -8.74 -9.26
N PRO A 58 5.90 -7.94 -8.62
CA PRO A 58 7.05 -7.36 -9.31
C PRO A 58 7.98 -8.43 -9.87
N LYS A 59 8.64 -8.13 -10.99
CA LYS A 59 9.55 -9.07 -11.68
C LYS A 59 10.79 -9.48 -10.87
N PHE A 60 11.12 -8.73 -9.82
CA PHE A 60 12.25 -9.04 -8.94
C PHE A 60 11.91 -10.06 -7.85
N ILE A 61 10.64 -10.47 -7.75
CA ILE A 61 10.21 -11.53 -6.84
C ILE A 61 10.33 -12.86 -7.58
N ASP A 62 11.07 -13.80 -7.02
CA ASP A 62 11.02 -15.19 -7.46
C ASP A 62 9.81 -15.88 -6.84
N PRO A 63 8.79 -16.24 -7.65
CA PRO A 63 7.62 -16.89 -7.10
C PRO A 63 7.90 -18.27 -6.55
N ASN A 64 9.03 -18.90 -6.85
CA ASN A 64 9.38 -20.23 -6.35
C ASN A 64 10.09 -20.19 -4.99
N ASN A 65 10.69 -19.06 -4.62
CA ASN A 65 11.28 -18.87 -3.30
C ASN A 65 10.21 -18.48 -2.28
N ASN A 66 9.93 -19.34 -1.29
CA ASN A 66 8.90 -19.06 -0.30
C ASN A 66 9.22 -17.88 0.63
N ASP A 67 10.51 -17.56 0.79
CA ASP A 67 10.98 -16.50 1.71
C ASP A 67 11.07 -15.14 1.02
N ASP A 68 10.94 -15.08 -0.30
CA ASP A 68 10.93 -13.83 -1.05
C ASP A 68 9.77 -12.93 -0.57
N LEU A 69 10.09 -11.66 -0.36
CA LEU A 69 9.20 -10.70 0.27
C LEU A 69 8.46 -9.87 -0.77
N VAL A 70 7.18 -10.17 -0.95
CA VAL A 70 6.31 -9.49 -1.90
C VAL A 70 5.83 -8.16 -1.31
N PRO A 71 6.00 -7.01 -2.00
CA PRO A 71 5.46 -5.72 -1.56
C PRO A 71 3.93 -5.70 -1.59
N VAL A 72 3.31 -4.68 -1.01
CA VAL A 72 1.86 -4.49 -1.12
C VAL A 72 1.42 -3.94 -2.50
N VAL A 73 2.29 -3.16 -3.15
CA VAL A 73 2.08 -2.57 -4.48
C VAL A 73 3.31 -2.76 -5.38
N ARG A 74 3.18 -2.52 -6.69
CA ARG A 74 4.30 -2.69 -7.64
C ARG A 74 5.29 -1.54 -7.60
N ARG A 75 4.77 -0.31 -7.60
CA ARG A 75 5.57 0.91 -7.58
C ARG A 75 5.28 1.70 -6.31
N VAL A 76 6.26 2.47 -5.86
CA VAL A 76 6.13 3.34 -4.69
C VAL A 76 4.92 4.27 -4.89
N GLU A 77 4.77 4.83 -6.09
CA GLU A 77 3.72 5.80 -6.47
C GLU A 77 2.29 5.24 -6.42
N ASP A 78 2.14 3.91 -6.40
CA ASP A 78 0.84 3.24 -6.29
C ASP A 78 0.28 3.32 -4.85
N ILE A 79 1.04 3.87 -3.88
CA ILE A 79 0.57 4.20 -2.52
C ILE A 79 0.14 5.68 -2.46
N HIS A 80 -1.17 5.88 -2.32
CA HIS A 80 -1.79 7.20 -2.20
C HIS A 80 -1.96 7.59 -0.74
N ILE A 81 -1.31 8.69 -0.36
CA ILE A 81 -1.35 9.23 1.02
C ILE A 81 -2.23 10.48 1.04
N PHE A 82 -3.13 10.59 2.01
CA PHE A 82 -3.92 11.79 2.29
C PHE A 82 -4.23 11.90 3.77
N VAL A 83 -4.60 13.10 4.22
CA VAL A 83 -4.95 13.39 5.60
C VAL A 83 -6.45 13.66 5.64
N ALA A 84 -7.17 12.94 6.49
CA ALA A 84 -8.60 13.13 6.69
C ALA A 84 -9.02 12.65 8.09
N GLY A 85 -10.21 13.05 8.52
CA GLY A 85 -10.74 12.77 9.85
C GLY A 85 -10.87 14.03 10.70
N GLY A 86 -11.06 13.84 12.00
CA GLY A 86 -11.18 14.91 12.99
C GLY A 86 -10.36 14.61 14.24
N PRO A 87 -10.26 15.58 15.17
CA PRO A 87 -9.59 15.38 16.44
C PRO A 87 -10.31 14.29 17.24
N GLY A 88 -9.56 13.45 17.93
CA GLY A 88 -10.16 12.37 18.73
C GLY A 88 -9.29 11.14 18.92
N GLY A 89 -8.02 11.20 18.51
CA GLY A 89 -7.06 10.13 18.73
C GLY A 89 -6.29 9.74 17.47
N PRO A 90 -5.14 9.06 17.62
CA PRO A 90 -4.23 8.75 16.52
C PRO A 90 -4.75 7.56 15.69
N HIS A 91 -5.84 7.77 14.95
CA HIS A 91 -6.43 6.76 14.08
C HIS A 91 -6.03 7.00 12.63
N SER A 92 -5.75 5.93 11.90
CA SER A 92 -5.45 5.98 10.47
C SER A 92 -6.01 4.75 9.78
N VAL A 93 -6.27 4.87 8.49
CA VAL A 93 -6.97 3.85 7.72
C VAL A 93 -6.10 3.40 6.55
N TYR A 94 -5.98 2.09 6.38
CA TYR A 94 -5.45 1.47 5.18
C TYR A 94 -6.61 0.92 4.36
N ILE A 95 -6.70 1.34 3.10
CA ILE A 95 -7.72 0.89 2.15
C ILE A 95 -7.01 0.09 1.06
N PRO A 96 -7.11 -1.26 1.08
CA PRO A 96 -6.46 -2.08 0.07
C PRO A 96 -7.09 -1.85 -1.30
N GLY A 97 -6.26 -1.87 -2.34
CA GLY A 97 -6.73 -1.90 -3.71
C GLY A 97 -7.35 -3.24 -4.09
N TRP A 98 -8.23 -3.21 -5.07
CA TRP A 98 -8.56 -4.39 -5.88
C TRP A 98 -7.53 -4.51 -7.01
N GLY A 99 -7.33 -5.68 -7.61
CA GLY A 99 -6.22 -6.01 -8.52
C GLY A 99 -5.97 -5.11 -9.77
N SER A 100 -6.72 -4.02 -9.94
CA SER A 100 -6.65 -3.00 -10.99
C SER A 100 -6.04 -1.67 -10.48
N ARG A 101 -5.67 -0.79 -11.42
CA ARG A 101 -5.16 0.55 -11.09
C ARG A 101 -6.29 1.47 -10.63
N SER A 102 -6.01 2.35 -9.67
CA SER A 102 -6.98 3.40 -9.30
C SER A 102 -6.94 4.56 -10.29
N ALA A 103 -8.11 5.15 -10.58
CA ALA A 103 -8.22 6.38 -11.35
C ALA A 103 -8.52 7.55 -10.40
N ILE A 104 -7.52 8.37 -10.11
CA ILE A 104 -7.65 9.52 -9.21
C ILE A 104 -7.47 10.79 -10.03
N ARG A 105 -8.45 11.68 -9.95
CA ARG A 105 -8.34 13.04 -10.49
C ARG A 105 -8.72 14.05 -9.42
N LYS A 106 -8.00 15.17 -9.37
CA LYS A 106 -8.43 16.32 -8.58
C LYS A 106 -9.77 16.80 -9.15
N ILE A 107 -10.78 16.92 -8.30
CA ILE A 107 -12.04 17.56 -8.67
C ILE A 107 -11.90 19.02 -8.24
N GLU A 108 -11.90 19.92 -9.21
CA GLU A 108 -12.00 21.35 -8.97
C GLU A 108 -13.47 21.73 -9.02
N ARG A 109 -13.95 22.40 -7.97
CA ARG A 109 -15.29 22.97 -7.97
C ARG A 109 -15.23 24.33 -8.67
N PRO A 110 -16.26 24.71 -9.45
CA PRO A 110 -16.34 26.04 -10.05
C PRO A 110 -16.29 27.14 -8.98
#